data_AF-A0A662KVY9-F1
#
_entry.id   AF-A0A662KVY9-F1
#
_cell.length_a   1.000
_cell.length_b   1.000
_cell.length_c   1.000
_cell.angle_alpha   90.00
_cell.angle_beta   90.00
_cell.angle_gamma   90.00
#
_symmetry.space_group_name_H-M   'P 1'
#
loop_
_entity.id
_entity.type
_entity.pdbx_description
1 polymer ?
#
loop_
_entity_poly.entity_id
_entity_poly.type
_entity_poly.pdbx_seq_one_letter_code
_entity_poly.pdbx_strand_id
1 'polypeptide(L)'
;AIIVGGGIIAVLGVSLAIIPSIIFMVGLAIYDFIAVYKTKHMISLAEAAIKVQVPLLLIVPKGRGKIRGRYSNLDDARREAFFMGLGDVIIPGVLVTSSYIYLPLKFVYYLPANLIVAMATLAGALCGMVFVLLLAIKGKPQAGLPFINTGAILAFAIAYSLIYL
;
A
#
# COMPACT_ATOMS: atom_id res chain seq x y z
N ALA A 1 -3.88 1.03 15.66
CA ALA A 1 -3.55 0.92 14.23
C ALA A 1 -4.65 0.19 13.48
N ILE A 2 -4.80 -1.11 13.75
CA ILE A 2 -5.71 -2.01 13.01
C ILE A 2 -7.17 -1.56 13.10
N ILE A 3 -7.65 -1.15 14.29
CA ILE A 3 -9.03 -0.66 14.46
C ILE A 3 -9.29 0.61 13.63
N VAL A 4 -8.36 1.57 13.66
CA VAL A 4 -8.49 2.84 12.92
C VAL A 4 -8.40 2.59 11.41
N GLY A 5 -7.42 1.80 10.97
CA GLY A 5 -7.28 1.42 9.55
C GLY A 5 -8.50 0.66 9.04
N GLY A 6 -9.02 -0.30 9.81
CA GLY A 6 -10.25 -1.03 9.49
C GLY A 6 -11.47 -0.11 9.41
N GLY A 7 -11.58 0.87 10.33
CA GLY A 7 -12.62 1.89 10.27
C GLY A 7 -12.55 2.76 9.02
N ILE A 8 -11.34 3.19 8.62
CA ILE A 8 -11.14 3.96 7.38
C ILE A 8 -11.48 3.11 6.14
N ILE A 9 -11.04 1.86 6.10
CA ILE A 9 -11.35 0.92 5.01
C ILE A 9 -12.88 0.73 4.91
N ALA A 10 -13.57 0.56 6.04
CA ALA A 10 -15.02 0.41 6.05
C ALA A 10 -15.72 1.67 5.54
N VAL A 11 -15.37 2.85 6.06
CA VAL A 11 -16.01 4.11 5.66
C VAL A 11 -15.76 4.41 4.18
N LEU A 12 -14.51 4.32 3.72
CA LEU A 12 -14.16 4.59 2.33
C LEU A 12 -14.67 3.51 1.38
N GLY A 13 -14.63 2.23 1.77
CA GLY A 13 -15.10 1.11 0.95
C GLY A 13 -16.61 1.06 0.77
N VAL A 14 -17.38 1.51 1.78
CA VAL A 14 -18.83 1.72 1.65
C VAL A 14 -19.14 2.94 0.80
N SER A 15 -18.31 3.99 0.86
CA SER A 15 -18.59 5.26 0.17
C SER A 15 -18.18 5.27 -1.29
N LEU A 16 -17.10 4.57 -1.64
CA LEU A 16 -16.54 4.52 -2.99
C LEU A 16 -17.01 3.26 -3.71
N ALA A 17 -17.76 3.45 -4.80
CA ALA A 17 -18.08 2.37 -5.71
C ALA A 17 -16.81 1.81 -6.39
N ILE A 18 -16.95 0.66 -7.06
CA ILE A 18 -15.84 -0.08 -7.66
C ILE A 18 -15.05 0.78 -8.65
N ILE A 19 -15.73 1.45 -9.58
CA ILE A 19 -15.09 2.29 -10.61
C ILE A 19 -14.30 3.45 -9.97
N PRO A 20 -14.89 4.29 -9.09
CA PRO A 20 -14.14 5.30 -8.34
C PRO A 20 -12.95 4.74 -7.55
N SER A 21 -13.10 3.57 -6.93
CA SER A 21 -12.03 2.92 -6.17
C SER A 21 -10.84 2.54 -7.07
N ILE A 22 -11.12 1.99 -8.25
CA ILE A 22 -10.07 1.66 -9.24
C ILE A 22 -9.38 2.92 -9.73
N ILE A 23 -10.13 3.98 -10.08
CA ILE A 23 -9.55 5.26 -10.51
C ILE A 23 -8.64 5.84 -9.42
N PHE A 24 -9.11 5.83 -8.18
CA PHE A 24 -8.35 6.30 -7.02
C PHE A 24 -7.05 5.50 -6.83
N MET A 25 -7.12 4.17 -6.90
CA MET A 25 -5.95 3.30 -6.79
C MET A 25 -4.94 3.48 -7.93
N VAL A 26 -5.42 3.64 -9.16
CA VAL A 26 -4.57 3.90 -10.33
C VAL A 26 -3.91 5.28 -10.22
N GLY A 27 -4.66 6.31 -9.81
CA GLY A 27 -4.13 7.65 -9.57
C GLY A 27 -3.00 7.65 -8.52
N LEU A 28 -3.21 6.95 -7.40
CA LEU A 28 -2.19 6.82 -6.35
C LEU A 28 -0.99 5.97 -6.79
N ALA A 29 -1.22 4.90 -7.55
CA ALA A 29 -0.13 4.11 -8.12
C ALA A 29 0.72 4.94 -9.10
N ILE A 30 0.09 5.75 -9.97
CA ILE A 30 0.81 6.65 -10.88
C ILE A 30 1.57 7.71 -10.09
N TYR A 31 0.94 8.29 -9.06
CA TYR A 31 1.59 9.26 -8.19
C TYR A 31 2.86 8.68 -7.54
N ASP A 32 2.77 7.50 -6.92
CA ASP A 32 3.91 6.85 -6.25
C ASP A 32 4.99 6.45 -7.25
N PHE A 33 4.59 5.97 -8.44
CA PHE A 33 5.54 5.69 -9.53
C PHE A 33 6.28 6.95 -9.98
N ILE A 34 5.58 8.07 -10.18
CA ILE A 34 6.21 9.35 -10.54
C ILE A 34 7.11 9.84 -9.40
N ALA A 35 6.66 9.74 -8.16
CA ALA A 35 7.42 10.15 -6.98
C ALA A 35 8.74 9.38 -6.88
N VAL A 36 8.73 8.06 -7.10
CA VAL A 36 9.93 7.21 -7.00
C VAL A 36 10.85 7.34 -8.21
N TYR A 37 10.32 7.29 -9.44
CA TYR A 37 11.14 7.17 -10.66
C TYR A 37 11.44 8.51 -11.34
N LYS A 38 10.51 9.48 -11.27
CA LYS A 38 10.63 10.75 -12.01
C LYS A 38 11.25 11.84 -11.15
N THR A 39 10.83 11.99 -9.90
CA THR A 39 11.40 13.05 -9.06
C THR A 39 12.83 12.74 -8.66
N LYS A 40 13.22 11.45 -8.58
CA LYS A 40 14.56 10.99 -8.12
C LYS A 40 15.10 11.84 -6.96
N HIS A 41 14.23 12.43 -6.14
CA HIS A 41 14.65 13.46 -5.18
C HIS A 41 15.47 12.83 -4.04
N MET A 42 15.42 11.50 -3.95
CA MET A 42 16.24 10.68 -3.07
C MET A 42 17.69 10.51 -3.58
N ILE A 43 17.95 10.69 -4.89
CA ILE A 43 19.30 10.65 -5.49
C ILE A 43 19.92 12.06 -5.50
N SER A 44 19.13 13.11 -5.78
CA SER A 44 19.62 14.50 -5.70
C SER A 44 19.82 14.99 -4.27
N LEU A 45 19.10 14.45 -3.26
CA LEU A 45 19.42 14.66 -1.84
C LEU A 45 20.72 13.97 -1.44
N ALA A 46 21.01 12.78 -1.97
CA ALA A 46 22.29 12.12 -1.71
C ALA A 46 23.46 12.93 -2.27
N GLU A 47 23.30 13.56 -3.44
CA GLU A 47 24.32 14.41 -4.06
C GLU A 47 24.42 15.82 -3.40
N ALA A 48 23.30 16.40 -2.96
CA ALA A 48 23.28 17.66 -2.21
C ALA A 48 23.80 17.52 -0.77
N ALA A 49 23.60 16.36 -0.14
CA ALA A 49 24.12 16.00 1.18
C ALA A 49 25.60 15.56 1.18
N ILE A 50 26.22 15.42 0.00
CA ILE A 50 27.69 15.25 -0.13
C ILE A 50 28.39 16.63 -0.16
N LYS A 51 27.71 17.67 -0.67
CA LYS A 51 28.29 19.03 -0.78
C LYS A 51 28.13 19.87 0.49
N VAL A 52 27.08 19.60 1.26
CA VAL A 52 26.94 20.05 2.66
C VAL A 52 27.22 18.82 3.50
N GLN A 53 28.17 18.85 4.43
CA GLN A 53 28.51 17.73 5.34
C GLN A 53 27.30 17.28 6.19
N VAL A 54 26.30 16.63 5.59
CA VAL A 54 25.23 15.98 6.33
C VAL A 54 25.68 14.52 6.48
N PRO A 55 26.16 14.11 7.66
CA PRO A 55 26.56 12.74 7.89
C PRO A 55 25.40 11.83 7.49
N LEU A 56 25.66 10.94 6.52
CA LEU A 56 24.71 9.96 6.02
C LEU A 56 24.01 9.28 7.19
N LEU A 57 22.71 9.55 7.34
CA LEU A 57 21.85 8.91 8.32
C LEU A 57 21.52 7.49 7.86
N LEU A 58 22.54 6.65 7.71
CA LEU A 58 22.41 5.20 7.63
C LEU A 58 23.47 4.54 8.51
N ILE A 59 23.53 4.96 9.77
CA ILE A 59 24.00 4.07 10.83
C ILE A 59 22.82 3.17 11.14
N VAL A 60 22.83 1.95 10.60
CA VAL A 60 22.05 0.84 11.16
C VAL A 60 22.69 0.57 12.53
N PRO A 61 22.06 0.92 13.67
CA PRO A 61 22.69 0.72 14.96
C PRO A 61 22.62 -0.77 15.28
N LYS A 62 23.70 -1.50 15.02
CA LYS A 62 23.98 -2.74 15.75
C LYS A 62 24.43 -2.34 17.15
N GLY A 63 23.48 -2.25 18.08
CA GLY A 63 23.79 -2.09 19.49
C GLY A 63 22.79 -1.23 20.23
N ARG A 64 22.50 -1.63 21.47
CA ARG A 64 21.61 -0.97 22.45
C ARG A 64 22.16 0.39 22.91
N GLY A 65 22.41 1.33 22.00
CA GLY A 65 22.90 2.67 22.27
C GLY A 65 21.83 3.72 21.96
N LYS A 66 21.54 4.58 22.95
CA LYS A 66 20.53 5.65 22.91
C LYS A 66 20.63 6.51 21.62
N ILE A 67 19.54 6.53 20.85
CA ILE A 67 19.37 7.40 19.67
C ILE A 67 19.14 8.83 20.16
N ARG A 68 20.19 9.64 20.14
CA ARG A 68 20.14 11.07 20.43
C ARG A 68 20.41 11.80 19.11
N GLY A 69 19.34 12.07 18.36
CA GLY A 69 19.44 12.77 17.09
C GLY A 69 18.15 12.76 16.28
N ARG A 70 17.44 13.89 16.30
CA ARG A 70 16.38 14.35 15.37
C ARG A 70 14.92 13.95 15.58
N TYR A 71 14.59 13.11 16.56
CA TYR A 71 13.22 13.09 17.11
C TYR A 71 13.25 13.73 18.50
N SER A 72 12.57 14.87 18.64
CA SER A 72 12.37 15.54 19.93
C SER A 72 11.52 14.70 20.88
N ASN A 73 10.66 13.81 20.35
CA ASN A 73 9.91 12.81 21.11
C ASN A 73 9.84 11.47 20.35
N LEU A 74 9.94 10.36 21.08
CA LEU A 74 9.76 9.01 20.53
C LEU A 74 8.34 8.78 19.97
N ASP A 75 7.37 9.56 20.46
CA ASP A 75 5.98 9.53 19.99
C ASP A 75 5.84 10.05 18.56
N ASP A 76 6.65 11.03 18.16
CA ASP A 76 6.60 11.60 16.81
C ASP A 76 7.19 10.62 15.78
N ALA A 77 8.28 9.92 16.12
CA ALA A 77 8.86 8.86 15.30
C ALA A 77 7.90 7.69 15.12
N ARG A 78 7.21 7.30 16.21
CA ARG A 78 6.22 6.24 16.19
C ARG A 78 5.01 6.61 15.35
N ARG A 79 4.59 7.87 15.36
CA ARG A 79 3.50 8.39 14.52
C ARG A 79 3.88 8.39 13.04
N GLU A 80 5.04 8.90 12.67
CA GLU A 80 5.47 8.93 11.26
C GLU A 80 5.63 7.52 10.66
N ALA A 81 6.27 6.59 11.39
CA ALA A 81 6.35 5.18 10.97
C ALA A 81 4.97 4.51 10.88
N PHE A 82 4.03 4.91 11.75
CA PHE A 82 2.64 4.45 11.72
C PHE A 82 1.88 4.97 10.50
N PHE A 83 2.09 6.22 10.09
CA PHE A 83 1.46 6.80 8.91
C PHE A 83 2.07 6.31 7.60
N MET A 84 3.34 5.93 7.59
CA MET A 84 4.04 5.49 6.37
C MET A 84 3.54 4.15 5.82
N GLY A 85 3.14 3.19 6.67
CA GLY A 85 2.73 1.84 6.22
C GLY A 85 1.22 1.56 6.24
N LEU A 86 0.41 2.41 6.89
CA LEU A 86 -1.04 2.21 6.95
C LEU A 86 -1.74 2.50 5.62
N GLY A 87 -1.24 3.47 4.85
CA GLY A 87 -1.80 3.81 3.53
C GLY A 87 -1.84 2.61 2.59
N ASP A 88 -0.75 1.86 2.52
CA ASP A 88 -0.56 0.70 1.64
C ASP A 88 -1.52 -0.47 1.95
N VAL A 89 -2.05 -0.53 3.18
CA VAL A 89 -3.08 -1.51 3.57
C VAL A 89 -4.48 -0.95 3.32
N ILE A 90 -4.69 0.33 3.60
CA ILE A 90 -5.99 0.99 3.47
C ILE A 90 -6.43 1.05 2.00
N ILE A 91 -5.54 1.49 1.10
CA ILE A 91 -5.85 1.76 -0.31
C ILE A 91 -6.40 0.53 -1.05
N PRO A 92 -5.72 -0.64 -1.07
CA PRO A 92 -6.30 -1.85 -1.65
C PRO A 92 -7.49 -2.39 -0.84
N GLY A 93 -7.51 -2.14 0.48
CA GLY A 93 -8.63 -2.51 1.35
C GLY A 93 -9.96 -1.87 0.94
N VAL A 94 -9.94 -0.63 0.44
CA VAL A 94 -11.12 0.06 -0.09
C VAL A 94 -11.75 -0.74 -1.24
N LEU A 95 -10.93 -1.22 -2.20
CA LEU A 95 -11.44 -2.02 -3.32
C LEU A 95 -11.99 -3.37 -2.86
N VAL A 96 -11.37 -4.02 -1.87
CA VAL A 96 -11.86 -5.27 -1.28
C VAL A 96 -13.26 -5.08 -0.69
N THR A 97 -13.45 -4.06 0.15
CA THR A 97 -14.75 -3.76 0.77
C THR A 97 -15.78 -3.30 -0.27
N SER A 98 -15.38 -2.46 -1.23
CA SER A 98 -16.26 -2.01 -2.31
C SER A 98 -16.74 -3.18 -3.19
N SER A 99 -15.86 -4.14 -3.48
CA SER A 99 -16.21 -5.35 -4.23
C SER A 99 -17.26 -6.18 -3.50
N TYR A 100 -17.16 -6.29 -2.17
CA TYR A 100 -18.15 -7.03 -1.38
C TYR A 100 -19.53 -6.35 -1.38
N ILE A 101 -19.57 -5.01 -1.29
CA ILE A 101 -20.80 -4.23 -1.15
C ILE A 101 -21.52 -4.04 -2.49
N TYR A 102 -20.79 -3.69 -3.55
CA TYR A 102 -21.39 -3.23 -4.81
C TYR A 102 -21.55 -4.32 -5.86
N LEU A 103 -20.92 -5.50 -5.72
CA LEU A 103 -21.14 -6.60 -6.64
C LEU A 103 -22.48 -7.30 -6.38
N PRO A 104 -23.21 -7.73 -7.44
CA PRO A 104 -24.50 -8.36 -7.28
C PRO A 104 -24.38 -9.73 -6.59
N LEU A 105 -25.35 -10.05 -5.74
CA LEU A 105 -25.40 -11.35 -5.06
C LEU A 105 -25.71 -12.46 -6.07
N LYS A 106 -24.67 -13.22 -6.43
CA LYS A 106 -24.75 -14.47 -7.20
C LYS A 106 -24.19 -15.59 -6.34
N PHE A 107 -24.79 -16.78 -6.35
CA PHE A 107 -24.25 -17.93 -5.64
C PHE A 107 -23.43 -18.80 -6.60
N VAL A 108 -22.20 -19.11 -6.21
CA VAL A 108 -21.28 -20.00 -6.93
C VAL A 108 -20.82 -21.07 -5.94
N TYR A 109 -21.12 -22.34 -6.22
CA TYR A 109 -20.79 -23.47 -5.34
C TYR A 109 -21.11 -23.21 -3.86
N TYR A 110 -22.31 -22.73 -3.57
CA TYR A 110 -22.82 -22.40 -2.22
C TYR A 110 -22.18 -21.18 -1.52
N LEU A 111 -21.19 -20.52 -2.12
CA LEU A 111 -20.61 -19.27 -1.61
C LEU A 111 -21.15 -18.06 -2.38
N PRO A 112 -21.31 -16.90 -1.72
CA PRO A 112 -21.67 -15.67 -2.42
C PRO A 112 -20.47 -15.17 -3.24
N ALA A 113 -20.72 -14.89 -4.51
CA ALA A 113 -19.73 -14.51 -5.51
C ALA A 113 -18.97 -13.24 -5.16
N ASN A 114 -19.65 -12.25 -4.57
CA ASN A 114 -19.04 -11.00 -4.09
C ASN A 114 -17.96 -11.25 -3.03
N LEU A 115 -18.15 -12.25 -2.15
CA LEU A 115 -17.13 -12.66 -1.17
C LEU A 115 -15.92 -13.30 -1.86
N ILE A 116 -16.15 -14.17 -2.85
CA ILE A 116 -15.05 -14.81 -3.59
C ILE A 116 -14.18 -13.75 -4.28
N VAL A 117 -14.81 -12.76 -4.96
CA VAL A 117 -14.08 -11.67 -5.60
C VAL A 117 -13.33 -10.79 -4.58
N ALA A 118 -13.97 -10.45 -3.46
CA ALA A 118 -13.32 -9.68 -2.40
C ALA A 118 -12.09 -10.41 -1.82
N MET A 119 -12.21 -11.73 -1.56
CA MET A 119 -11.11 -12.55 -1.06
C MET A 119 -9.99 -12.71 -2.09
N ALA A 120 -10.32 -12.87 -3.37
CA ALA A 120 -9.33 -12.91 -4.45
C ALA A 120 -8.57 -11.57 -4.57
N THR A 121 -9.29 -10.44 -4.47
CA THR A 121 -8.72 -9.09 -4.49
C THR A 121 -7.76 -8.89 -3.30
N LEU A 122 -8.16 -9.34 -2.11
CA LEU A 122 -7.31 -9.31 -0.91
C LEU A 122 -6.06 -10.17 -1.09
N ALA A 123 -6.20 -11.38 -1.63
CA ALA A 123 -5.07 -12.26 -1.93
C ALA A 123 -4.10 -11.62 -2.92
N GLY A 124 -4.60 -10.98 -3.98
CA GLY A 124 -3.80 -10.23 -4.95
C GLY A 124 -3.01 -9.08 -4.31
N ALA A 125 -3.65 -8.32 -3.42
CA ALA A 125 -2.99 -7.25 -2.66
C ALA A 125 -1.86 -7.78 -1.77
N LEU A 126 -2.11 -8.89 -1.05
CA LEU A 126 -1.11 -9.55 -0.21
C LEU A 126 0.05 -10.10 -1.02
N CYS A 127 -0.22 -10.74 -2.17
CA CYS A 127 0.82 -11.19 -3.09
C CYS A 127 1.68 -10.03 -3.60
N GLY A 128 1.06 -8.89 -3.95
CA GLY A 128 1.76 -7.66 -4.32
C GLY A 128 2.66 -7.14 -3.19
N MET A 129 2.17 -7.17 -1.96
CA MET A 129 2.95 -6.77 -0.78
C MET A 129 4.15 -7.70 -0.55
N VAL A 130 3.95 -9.01 -0.61
CA VAL A 130 5.03 -9.99 -0.50
C VAL A 130 6.07 -9.76 -1.60
N PHE A 131 5.64 -9.48 -2.83
CA PHE A 131 6.54 -9.19 -3.94
C PHE A 131 7.42 -7.95 -3.67
N VAL A 132 6.84 -6.85 -3.17
CA VAL A 132 7.59 -5.64 -2.79
C VAL A 132 8.59 -5.94 -1.68
N LEU A 133 8.18 -6.70 -0.65
CA LEU A 133 9.07 -7.07 0.45
C LEU A 133 10.27 -7.90 -0.04
N LEU A 134 10.05 -8.83 -0.97
CA LEU A 134 11.12 -9.62 -1.58
C LEU A 134 12.11 -8.77 -2.37
N LEU A 135 11.64 -7.71 -3.03
CA LEU A 135 12.50 -6.77 -3.76
C LEU A 135 13.27 -5.84 -2.81
N ALA A 136 12.63 -5.43 -1.71
CA ALA A 136 13.27 -4.63 -0.67
C ALA A 136 14.44 -5.39 -0.01
N ILE A 137 14.28 -6.69 0.26
CA ILE A 137 15.36 -7.56 0.78
C ILE A 137 16.54 -7.64 -0.21
N LYS A 138 16.28 -7.56 -1.51
CA LYS A 138 17.32 -7.54 -2.57
C LYS A 138 18.00 -6.16 -2.73
N GLY A 139 17.70 -5.19 -1.86
CA GLY A 139 18.34 -3.89 -1.83
C GLY A 139 17.90 -2.93 -2.95
N LYS A 140 16.80 -3.23 -3.66
CA LYS A 140 16.22 -2.34 -4.66
C LYS A 140 14.98 -1.66 -4.08
N PRO A 141 15.10 -0.45 -3.50
CA PRO A 141 13.94 0.28 -3.02
C PRO A 141 13.02 0.58 -4.21
N GLN A 142 11.77 0.13 -4.11
CA GLN A 142 10.75 0.29 -5.14
C GLN A 142 9.51 0.95 -4.54
N ALA A 143 8.77 1.64 -5.40
CA ALA A 143 7.44 2.15 -5.13
C ALA A 143 6.54 1.01 -4.65
N GLY A 144 6.07 1.03 -3.40
CA GLY A 144 5.28 -0.06 -2.82
C GLY A 144 3.85 -0.08 -3.36
N LEU A 145 3.23 1.10 -3.46
CA LEU A 145 1.83 1.25 -3.85
C LEU A 145 1.51 0.73 -5.26
N PRO A 146 2.34 0.95 -6.31
CA PRO A 146 2.06 0.46 -7.65
C PRO A 146 1.95 -1.06 -7.70
N PHE A 147 2.84 -1.79 -7.03
CA PHE A 147 2.80 -3.25 -7.06
C PHE A 147 1.63 -3.82 -6.25
N ILE A 148 1.35 -3.26 -5.08
CA ILE A 148 0.23 -3.69 -4.23
C ILE A 148 -1.10 -3.40 -4.95
N ASN A 149 -1.28 -2.18 -5.47
CA ASN A 149 -2.51 -1.78 -6.15
C ASN A 149 -2.70 -2.56 -7.46
N THR A 150 -1.64 -2.77 -8.23
CA THR A 150 -1.71 -3.55 -9.48
C THR A 150 -2.09 -4.99 -9.18
N GLY A 151 -1.50 -5.61 -8.15
CA GLY A 151 -1.84 -6.97 -7.73
C GLY A 151 -3.31 -7.10 -7.31
N ALA A 152 -3.81 -6.14 -6.54
CA ALA A 152 -5.21 -6.08 -6.12
C ALA A 152 -6.16 -5.92 -7.33
N ILE A 153 -5.89 -4.95 -8.22
CA ILE A 153 -6.73 -4.66 -9.40
C ILE A 153 -6.74 -5.84 -10.37
N LEU A 154 -5.59 -6.48 -10.63
CA LEU A 154 -5.52 -7.64 -11.50
C LEU A 154 -6.31 -8.82 -10.94
N ALA A 155 -6.13 -9.14 -9.65
CA ALA A 155 -6.87 -10.22 -9.02
C ALA A 155 -8.38 -9.95 -9.01
N PHE A 156 -8.78 -8.70 -8.75
CA PHE A 156 -10.17 -8.26 -8.88
C PHE A 156 -10.70 -8.50 -10.29
N ALA A 157 -10.00 -8.02 -11.32
CA ALA A 157 -10.44 -8.12 -12.71
C ALA A 157 -10.57 -9.57 -13.19
N ILE A 158 -9.62 -10.43 -12.81
CA ILE A 158 -9.64 -11.87 -13.13
C ILE A 158 -10.82 -12.54 -12.43
N ALA A 159 -10.98 -12.33 -11.13
CA ALA A 159 -12.06 -12.95 -10.36
C ALA A 159 -13.44 -12.46 -10.80
N TYR A 160 -13.58 -11.15 -11.09
CA TYR A 160 -14.79 -10.57 -11.63
C TYR A 160 -15.17 -11.21 -12.97
N SER A 161 -14.21 -11.30 -13.90
CA SER A 161 -14.45 -11.88 -15.23
C SER A 161 -14.79 -13.37 -15.18
N LEU A 162 -14.19 -14.14 -14.26
CA LEU A 162 -14.47 -15.57 -14.15
C LEU A 162 -15.85 -15.88 -13.57
N ILE A 163 -16.40 -14.97 -12.76
CA ILE A 163 -17.62 -15.23 -11.96
C ILE A 163 -18.85 -14.53 -12.54
N TYR A 164 -18.69 -13.30 -13.06
CA TYR A 164 -19.80 -12.45 -13.51
C TYR A 164 -19.92 -12.33 -15.02
N LEU A 165 -18.88 -12.68 -15.79
CA LEU A 165 -18.98 -12.87 -17.24
C LEU A 165 -19.45 -14.30 -17.54
#